data_AF-A0A1I0AGR6-F1
#
_entry.id   AF-A0A1I0AGR6-F1
#
_cell.length_a   1.000
_cell.length_b   1.000
_cell.length_c   1.000
_cell.angle_alpha   90.00
_cell.angle_beta   90.00
_cell.angle_gamma   90.00
#
_symmetry.space_group_name_H-M   'P 1'
#
loop_
_entity.id
_entity.type
_entity.pdbx_description
1 polymer ?
#
loop_
_entity_poly.entity_id
_entity_poly.type
_entity_poly.pdbx_seq_one_letter_code
_entity_poly.pdbx_strand_id
1 'polypeptide(L)' 'MKFAFIQAQKAHFPVELLCDQLGVSRSGFYAWSRRPASAWQQEDQRLAAEVA' A
#
# COMPACT_ATOMS: atom_id res chain seq x y z
N MET A 1 -2.00 7.37 0.66
CA MET A 1 -0.98 7.49 -0.41
C MET A 1 0.28 6.65 -0.16
N LYS A 2 1.09 6.84 0.90
CA LYS A 2 2.33 6.03 1.10
C LYS A 2 2.07 4.52 1.29
N PHE A 3 1.17 4.13 2.18
CA PHE A 3 0.87 2.72 2.43
C PHE A 3 0.16 2.03 1.25
N ALA A 4 -0.65 2.77 0.49
CA ALA A 4 -1.28 2.27 -0.74
C ALA A 4 -0.21 1.96 -1.82
N PHE A 5 0.77 2.84 -1.98
CA PHE A 5 1.92 2.59 -2.85
C PHE A 5 2.72 1.37 -2.39
N ILE A 6 3.01 1.23 -1.09
CA ILE A 6 3.68 0.03 -0.54
C ILE A 6 2.85 -1.22 -0.84
N GLN A 7 1.54 -1.16 -0.69
CA GLN A 7 0.62 -2.27 -0.93
C GLN A 7 0.58 -2.69 -2.41
N ALA A 8 0.74 -1.75 -3.35
CA ALA A 8 0.83 -2.03 -4.77
C ALA A 8 2.20 -2.61 -5.16
N GLN A 9 3.28 -2.08 -4.58
CA GLN A 9 4.65 -2.44 -4.93
C GLN A 9 5.23 -3.63 -4.16
N LYS A 10 4.58 -4.09 -3.08
CA LYS A 10 5.06 -5.23 -2.27
C LYS A 10 5.18 -6.56 -3.02
N ALA A 11 4.55 -6.68 -4.20
CA ALA A 11 4.69 -7.83 -5.07
C ALA A 11 6.03 -7.84 -5.83
N HIS A 12 6.63 -6.66 -6.02
CA HIS A 12 7.87 -6.47 -6.78
C HIS A 12 9.07 -6.16 -5.88
N PHE A 13 8.84 -5.51 -4.74
CA PHE A 13 9.88 -5.07 -3.81
C PHE A 13 9.59 -5.49 -2.37
N PRO A 14 10.63 -5.76 -1.56
CA PRO A 14 10.46 -6.00 -0.13
C PRO A 14 9.78 -4.82 0.55
N VAL A 15 8.78 -5.10 1.39
CA VAL A 15 8.06 -4.08 2.18
C VAL A 15 9.03 -3.24 3.03
N GLU A 16 10.10 -3.86 3.54
CA GLU A 16 11.11 -3.17 4.35
C GLU A 16 11.80 -2.05 3.58
N LEU A 17 12.26 -2.35 2.36
CA LEU A 17 12.89 -1.38 1.47
C LEU A 17 11.93 -0.23 1.15
N LEU A 18 10.67 -0.54 0.87
CA LEU A 18 9.66 0.48 0.56
C LEU A 18 9.33 1.34 1.79
N CYS A 19 9.29 0.74 2.99
CA CYS A 19 9.09 1.46 4.24
C CYS A 19 10.24 2.42 4.54
N ASP A 20 11.48 1.96 4.38
CA ASP A 20 12.69 2.75 4.59
C ASP A 20 12.76 3.90 3.59
N GLN A 21 12.50 3.63 2.29
CA GLN A 21 12.52 4.64 1.24
C GLN A 21 11.45 5.73 1.43
N LEU A 22 10.29 5.37 1.97
CA LEU A 22 9.18 6.30 2.18
C LEU A 22 9.17 6.95 3.58
N GLY A 23 10.13 6.57 4.43
CA GLY A 23 10.26 7.04 5.81
C GLY A 23 9.05 6.68 6.67
N VAL A 24 8.51 5.47 6.53
CA VAL A 24 7.37 4.97 7.32
C VAL A 24 7.73 3.71 8.08
N SER A 25 7.07 3.47 9.21
CA SER A 25 7.30 2.25 9.99
C SER A 25 6.61 1.04 9.36
N ARG A 26 7.31 -0.10 9.37
CA ARG A 26 6.75 -1.42 9.01
C ARG A 26 5.51 -1.75 9.86
N SER A 27 5.58 -1.48 11.16
CA SER A 27 4.46 -1.67 12.08
C SER A 27 3.25 -0.81 11.71
N GLY A 28 3.45 0.43 11.27
CA GLY A 28 2.42 1.31 10.74
C GLY A 28 1.78 0.78 9.47
N PHE A 29 2.59 0.25 8.54
CA PHE A 29 2.09 -0.39 7.32
C PHE A 29 1.22 -1.62 7.63
N TYR A 30 1.68 -2.54 8.47
CA TYR A 30 0.90 -3.73 8.81
C TYR A 30 -0.32 -3.41 9.69
N ALA A 31 -0.25 -2.38 10.54
CA ALA A 31 -1.42 -1.90 11.28
C ALA A 31 -2.46 -1.26 10.35
N TRP A 32 -2.02 -0.54 9.32
CA TRP A 32 -2.89 0.00 8.28
C TRP A 32 -3.49 -1.11 7.41
N SER A 33 -2.68 -2.09 6.98
CA SER A 33 -3.10 -3.21 6.13
C SER A 33 -4.05 -4.19 6.84
N ARG A 34 -3.97 -4.31 8.18
CA ARG A 34 -4.86 -5.15 9.00
C ARG A 34 -6.20 -4.49 9.36
N ARG A 35 -6.38 -3.19 9.10
CA ARG A 35 -7.70 -2.57 9.30
C ARG A 35 -8.64 -3.14 8.23
N PRO A 36 -9.88 -3.55 8.60
CA PRO A 36 -10.84 -4.00 7.62
C PRO A 36 -11.00 -2.89 6.57
N ALA A 37 -10.73 -3.24 5.32
CA ALA A 37 -10.78 -2.31 4.21
C ALA A 37 -12.17 -1.66 4.19
N SER A 38 -12.24 -0.38 4.57
CA SER A 38 -13.45 0.39 4.28
C SER A 38 -13.54 0.51 2.76
N ALA A 39 -14.76 0.49 2.23
CA ALA A 39 -15.12 0.34 0.81
C ALA A 39 -14.22 1.11 -0.20
N TRP A 40 -13.58 2.20 0.22
CA TRP A 40 -12.62 3.02 -0.53
C TRP A 40 -11.33 2.31 -0.99
N GLN A 41 -10.85 1.28 -0.28
CA GLN A 41 -9.62 0.56 -0.68
C GLN A 41 -9.82 -0.40 -1.86
N GLN A 42 -11.05 -0.84 -2.14
CA GLN A 42 -11.35 -1.62 -3.34
C GLN A 42 -11.42 -0.74 -4.60
N GLU A 43 -11.79 0.53 -4.44
CA GLU A 43 -11.92 1.47 -5.56
C GLU A 43 -10.55 1.92 -6.11
N ASP A 44 -9.55 2.08 -5.24
CA ASP A 44 -8.18 2.48 -5.65
C ASP A 44 -7.45 1.37 -6.43
N GLN A 45 -7.84 0.10 -6.25
CA GLN A 45 -7.37 -0.99 -7.11
C GLN A 45 -8.01 -0.98 -8.51
N ARG A 46 -9.18 -0.35 -8.67
CA ARG A 46 -9.83 -0.20 -9.99
C ARG A 46 -9.28 1.00 -10.76
N LEU A 47 -8.95 2.10 -10.09
CA LEU A 47 -8.39 3.29 -10.75
C LEU A 47 -6.98 3.09 -11.34
N ALA A 48 -6.19 2.15 -10.81
CA ALA A 48 -4.89 1.80 -11.38
C ALA A 48 -4.97 1.01 -12.71
N ALA A 49 -6.16 0.52 -13.08
CA ALA A 49 -6.38 -0.22 -14.32
C ALA A 49 -6.98 0.62 -15.46
N GLU A 50 -7.35 1.88 -15.21
CA GLU A 50 -8.00 2.77 -16.20
C GLU A 50 -7.04 3.80 -16.82
N VAL A 51 -5.74 3.72 -16.51
CA VAL A 51 -4.70 4.47 -17.22
C VAL A 51 -3.93 3.51 -18.13
N ALA A 52 -4.56 3.11 -19.24
CA ALA A 52 -3.93 2.42 -20.36
C ALA A 52 -4.44 3.00 -21.69
#